data_AF-A0A1M3L206-F1
#
_entry.id   AF-A0A1M3L206-F1
#
_cell.length_a   1.000
_cell.length_b   1.000
_cell.length_c   1.000
_cell.angle_alpha   90.00
_cell.angle_beta   90.00
_cell.angle_gamma   90.00
#
_symmetry.space_group_name_H-M   'P 1'
#
loop_
_entity.id
_entity.type
_entity.pdbx_description
1 polymer ?
#
loop_
_entity_poly.entity_id
_entity_poly.type
_entity_poly.pdbx_seq_one_letter_code
_entity_poly.pdbx_strand_id
1 'polypeptide(L)' 'MITSTDQSDYEILIRRRGENDYASYCPQLAHMIKGTAHEEVEEAMKAYVLAYIERVKSEQATSAN' A
#
# COMPACT_ATOMS: atom_id res chain seq x y z
N MET A 1 6.08 2.61 -13.89
CA MET A 1 5.18 2.25 -12.78
C MET A 1 5.13 0.73 -12.74
N ILE A 2 5.35 0.13 -11.58
CA ILE A 2 5.28 -1.33 -11.40
C ILE A 2 3.79 -1.72 -11.32
N THR A 3 3.38 -2.69 -12.14
CA THR A 3 2.05 -3.32 -12.10
C THR A 3 2.19 -4.76 -11.60
N SER A 4 3.03 -4.97 -10.60
CA SER A 4 3.18 -6.32 -10.05
C SER A 4 1.94 -6.70 -9.27
N THR A 5 1.48 -7.94 -9.43
CA THR A 5 0.33 -8.46 -8.69
C THR A 5 0.74 -9.20 -7.42
N ASP A 6 2.04 -9.25 -7.14
CA ASP A 6 2.58 -9.89 -5.95
C ASP A 6 2.65 -8.92 -4.79
N GLN A 7 2.06 -9.30 -3.66
CA GLN A 7 2.04 -8.48 -2.45
C GLN A 7 3.45 -8.20 -1.91
N SER A 8 4.38 -9.14 -2.10
CA SER A 8 5.77 -9.02 -1.65
C SER A 8 6.58 -7.95 -2.39
N ASP A 9 6.12 -7.49 -3.56
CA ASP A 9 6.78 -6.38 -4.27
C ASP A 9 6.45 -5.01 -3.67
N TYR A 10 5.43 -4.94 -2.82
CA TYR A 10 5.00 -3.71 -2.18
C TYR A 10 5.63 -3.60 -0.79
N GLU A 11 6.55 -2.65 -0.67
CA GLU A 11 7.16 -2.34 0.62
C GLU A 11 6.31 -1.33 1.39
N ILE A 12 6.15 -1.61 2.68
CA ILE A 12 5.43 -0.75 3.62
C ILE A 12 6.46 -0.17 4.59
N LEU A 13 6.80 1.11 4.40
CA LEU A 13 7.75 1.82 5.25
C LEU A 13 7.01 2.60 6.33
N ILE A 14 7.08 2.13 7.56
CA ILE A 14 6.46 2.84 8.70
C ILE A 14 7.50 3.67 9.43
N ARG A 15 7.21 4.96 9.58
CA ARG A 15 8.02 5.92 10.30
C ARG A 15 7.23 6.54 11.44
N ARG A 16 7.79 6.49 12.65
CA ARG A 16 7.29 7.24 13.80
C ARG A 16 7.89 8.64 13.79
N ARG A 17 7.05 9.68 13.86
CA ARG A 17 7.46 11.10 13.89
C ARG A 17 7.31 11.74 15.28
N GLY A 18 6.49 11.16 16.15
CA GLY A 18 6.24 11.67 17.50
C GLY A 18 5.71 10.58 18.43
N GLU A 19 5.14 10.97 19.56
CA GLU A 19 4.63 10.03 20.57
C GLU A 19 3.49 9.16 20.01
N ASN A 20 2.52 9.77 19.33
CA ASN A 20 1.39 9.11 18.68
C ASN A 20 1.25 9.55 17.21
N ASP A 21 2.37 9.74 16.51
CA ASP A 21 2.37 10.13 15.10
C ASP A 21 3.16 9.09 14.31
N TYR A 22 2.43 8.33 13.49
CA TYR A 22 2.93 7.28 12.62
C TYR A 22 2.57 7.61 11.17
N ALA A 23 3.52 7.38 10.27
CA ALA A 23 3.32 7.52 8.85
C ALA A 23 3.77 6.23 8.16
N SER A 24 2.90 5.66 7.35
CA SER A 24 3.20 4.55 6.45
C SER A 24 3.38 5.08 5.03
N TYR A 25 4.45 4.66 4.35
CA TYR A 25 4.77 5.08 3.00
C TYR A 25 5.08 3.86 2.12
N CYS A 26 4.44 3.81 0.96
CA CYS A 26 4.70 2.79 -0.06
C CYS A 26 5.37 3.47 -1.27
N PRO A 27 6.69 3.28 -1.49
CA PRO A 27 7.41 3.92 -2.58
C PRO A 27 6.94 3.46 -3.97
N GLN A 28 6.50 2.21 -4.10
CA GLN A 28 6.01 1.61 -5.35
C GLN A 28 4.72 2.30 -5.84
N LEU A 29 3.85 2.67 -4.90
CA LEU A 29 2.58 3.35 -5.17
C LEU A 29 2.68 4.87 -5.02
N ALA A 30 3.86 5.38 -4.60
CA ALA A 30 4.06 6.76 -4.16
C ALA A 30 2.95 7.25 -3.20
N HIS A 31 2.45 6.34 -2.35
CA HIS A 31 1.30 6.59 -1.48
C HIS A 31 1.74 6.69 -0.02
N MET A 32 1.19 7.65 0.72
CA MET A 32 1.51 7.88 2.13
C MET A 32 0.22 7.93 2.94
N ILE A 33 0.17 7.14 4.00
CA ILE A 33 -0.89 7.13 5.00
C ILE A 33 -0.31 7.64 6.32
N LYS A 34 -1.05 8.49 7.02
CA LYS A 34 -0.67 8.98 8.35
C LYS A 34 -1.74 8.56 9.34
N GLY A 35 -1.33 8.21 10.54
CA GLY A 35 -2.22 7.73 11.59
C GLY A 35 -1.56 7.87 12.96
N THR A 36 -2.29 7.45 13.99
CA THR A 36 -1.84 7.66 15.38
C THR A 36 -1.25 6.42 16.03
N ALA A 37 -1.51 5.25 15.45
CA ALA A 37 -0.97 3.97 15.88
C ALA A 37 -0.17 3.29 14.77
N HIS A 38 0.82 2.50 15.17
CA HIS A 38 1.62 1.69 14.24
C HIS A 38 0.76 0.70 13.45
N GLU A 39 -0.07 -0.06 14.16
CA GLU A 39 -0.91 -1.12 13.59
C GLU A 39 -1.95 -0.54 12.62
N GLU A 40 -2.56 0.59 12.98
CA GLU A 40 -3.52 1.33 12.13
C GLU A 40 -2.92 1.70 10.77
N VAL A 41 -1.71 2.29 10.75
CA VAL A 41 -1.08 2.70 9.49
C VAL A 41 -0.52 1.51 8.69
N GLU A 42 -0.17 0.41 9.36
CA GLU A 42 0.24 -0.83 8.72
C GLU A 42 -0.94 -1.49 8.01
N GLU A 43 -2.04 -1.71 8.73
CA GLU A 43 -3.25 -2.35 8.21
C GLU A 43 -3.85 -1.51 7.08
N ALA A 44 -3.90 -0.18 7.24
CA ALA A 44 -4.39 0.71 6.20
C ALA A 44 -3.56 0.61 4.91
N MET A 45 -2.22 0.53 5.02
CA MET A 45 -1.37 0.40 3.83
C MET A 45 -1.48 -1.00 3.21
N LYS A 46 -1.55 -2.06 4.02
CA LYS A 46 -1.80 -3.43 3.54
C LYS A 46 -3.12 -3.53 2.78
N ALA A 47 -4.19 -2.95 3.33
CA ALA A 47 -5.50 -2.91 2.68
C ALA A 47 -5.45 -2.14 1.35
N TYR A 48 -4.75 -1.00 1.31
CA TYR A 48 -4.57 -0.23 0.09
C TYR A 48 -3.82 -1.00 -1.00
N VAL A 49 -2.73 -1.68 -0.65
CA VAL A 49 -1.96 -2.53 -1.56
C VAL A 49 -2.81 -3.68 -2.10
N LEU A 50 -3.57 -4.36 -1.23
CA LEU A 50 -4.46 -5.46 -1.64
C LEU A 50 -5.52 -4.98 -2.64
N ALA A 51 -6.19 -3.86 -2.34
CA ALA A 51 -7.18 -3.27 -3.24
C ALA A 51 -6.56 -2.84 -4.57
N TYR A 52 -5.33 -2.31 -4.56
CA TYR A 52 -4.60 -1.98 -5.78
C TYR A 52 -4.31 -3.21 -6.63
N ILE A 53 -3.80 -4.30 -6.02
CA ILE A 53 -3.53 -5.57 -6.70
C ILE A 53 -4.80 -6.14 -7.33
N GLU A 54 -5.92 -6.15 -6.60
CA GLU A 54 -7.21 -6.60 -7.13
C GLU A 54 -7.62 -5.78 -8.35
N ARG A 55 -7.49 -4.45 -8.27
CA ARG A 55 -7.79 -3.55 -9.39
C ARG A 55 -6.91 -3.85 -10.61
N VAL A 56 -5.60 -4.02 -10.41
CA VAL A 56 -4.65 -4.36 -11.48
C VAL A 56 -5.01 -5.71 -12.11
N LYS A 57 -5.35 -6.72 -11.32
CA LYS A 57 -5.81 -8.03 -11.82
C LYS A 57 -7.06 -7.90 -12.67
N SER A 58 -8.05 -7.10 -12.23
CA SER A 58 -9.26 -6.84 -13.01
C SER A 58 -8.99 -6.07 -14.30
N GLU A 59 -8.09 -5.08 -14.29
CA GLU A 59 -7.72 -4.30 -15.48
C GLU A 59 -6.97 -5.17 -16.51
N GLN A 60 -6.05 -6.04 -16.05
CA GLN A 60 -5.36 -6.99 -16.93
C GLN A 60 -6.31 -8.02 -17.55
N ALA A 61 -7.27 -8.53 -16.77
CA ALA A 61 -8.28 -9.45 -17.28
C ALA A 61 -9.18 -8.80 -18.35
N THR A 62 -9.43 -7.49 -18.24
CA THR A 62 -10.27 -6.74 -19.20
C THR A 62 -9.53 -6.41 -20.51
N SER A 63 -8.21 -6.23 -20.47
CA SER A 63 -7.41 -5.91 -21.68
C SER A 63 -7.05 -7.12 -22.55
N ALA A 64 -7.35 -8.34 -22.10
CA ALA A 64 -7.05 -9.58 -22.81
C ALA A 64 -8.21 -10.09 -23.68
N ASN A 65 -9.29 -9.31 -23.87
CA ASN A 65 -10.51 -9.71 -24.55
C ASN A 65 -10.87 -8.78 -25.72
#